data_AF-A0A950WIM1-F1
#
_entry.id   AF-A0A950WIM1-F1
#
_cell.length_a   1.000
_cell.length_b   1.000
_cell.length_c   1.000
_cell.angle_alpha   90.00
_cell.angle_beta   90.00
_cell.angle_gamma   90.00
#
_symmetry.space_group_name_H-M   'P 1'
#
loop_
_entity.id
_entity.type
_entity.pdbx_description
1 polymer ?
#
loop_
_entity_poly.entity_id
_entity_poly.type
_entity_poly.pdbx_seq_one_letter_code
_entity_poly.pdbx_strand_id
1 'polypeptide(L)'
;MFKPHAALAILVAVCALLIGASPASLIAAPNPQAAAAADLPSDQELDALLLAKKWNDLATALSRVKSPESVGRKLDWLQSRLDVGGGSLLGFIYAKDLWDIGAAQKIEDPNKDLRLTAGLITLYTYELIAIDGAKCADHSAPSHRVDQLLMNNAPALAYLKAQPQELKAKIVDLAIAMEKKTAPLRKLDDLLCRSGLEEMQAGIAAGKTREVPTPPGQVGKTVEVDPPADFAPRLLTPQSYLPDQEKARANMKATLLKLVQ
;
A
#
# COMPACT_ATOMS: atom_id res chain seq x y z
N MET A 1 -28.71 -22.09 -28.53
CA MET A 1 -28.84 -23.49 -28.06
C MET A 1 -27.47 -24.14 -28.24
N PHE A 2 -26.92 -24.75 -27.18
CA PHE A 2 -25.59 -25.40 -27.06
C PHE A 2 -24.38 -24.44 -27.11
N LYS A 3 -23.36 -24.46 -26.23
CA LYS A 3 -23.03 -25.24 -25.01
C LYS A 3 -21.94 -24.43 -24.24
N PRO A 4 -21.82 -24.57 -22.91
CA PRO A 4 -20.87 -23.79 -22.09
C PRO A 4 -19.44 -24.39 -22.12
N HIS A 5 -18.44 -23.52 -22.05
CA HIS A 5 -17.03 -23.92 -21.89
C HIS A 5 -16.75 -24.28 -20.42
N ALA A 6 -16.09 -25.44 -20.27
CA ALA A 6 -15.82 -26.13 -19.03
C ALA A 6 -14.79 -25.41 -18.15
N ALA A 7 -15.07 -25.38 -16.86
CA ALA A 7 -14.15 -25.02 -15.80
C ALA A 7 -13.04 -26.08 -15.69
N LEU A 8 -11.79 -25.63 -15.74
CA LEU A 8 -10.61 -26.47 -15.51
C LEU A 8 -10.31 -26.45 -14.00
N ALA A 9 -10.77 -27.48 -13.29
CA ALA A 9 -10.37 -27.76 -11.92
C ALA A 9 -9.07 -28.58 -11.94
N ILE A 10 -7.99 -28.06 -11.35
CA ILE A 10 -6.74 -28.81 -11.16
C ILE A 10 -6.70 -29.30 -9.72
N LEU A 11 -6.87 -30.61 -9.58
CA LEU A 11 -6.63 -31.40 -8.38
C LEU A 11 -5.12 -31.52 -8.19
N VAL A 12 -4.59 -31.17 -7.01
CA VAL A 12 -3.23 -31.56 -6.61
C VAL A 12 -3.34 -32.56 -5.46
N ALA A 13 -3.09 -33.83 -5.78
CA ALA A 13 -2.89 -34.89 -4.82
C ALA A 13 -1.41 -34.90 -4.40
N VAL A 14 -1.13 -34.71 -3.11
CA VAL A 14 0.20 -34.95 -2.53
C VAL A 14 0.11 -36.22 -1.69
N CYS A 15 0.73 -37.28 -2.17
CA CYS A 15 0.88 -38.53 -1.44
C CYS A 15 2.20 -38.49 -0.64
N ALA A 16 2.07 -38.77 0.65
CA ALA A 16 3.16 -38.84 1.61
C ALA A 16 4.09 -40.04 1.34
N LEU A 17 5.37 -39.88 1.70
CA LEU A 17 6.13 -40.75 2.61
C LEU A 17 7.62 -40.42 2.50
N LEU A 18 8.24 -39.95 3.58
CA LEU A 18 9.56 -40.43 4.03
C LEU A 18 9.65 -40.24 5.54
N ILE A 19 9.98 -41.35 6.21
CA ILE A 19 10.08 -41.55 7.65
C ILE A 19 11.52 -41.30 8.09
N GLY A 20 11.69 -40.65 9.25
CA GLY A 20 12.70 -41.04 10.24
C GLY A 20 13.93 -40.13 10.36
N ALA A 21 13.90 -39.22 11.35
CA ALA A 21 14.75 -39.31 12.55
C ALA A 21 14.50 -38.10 13.48
N SER A 22 14.33 -38.36 14.76
CA SER A 22 14.38 -37.39 15.87
C SER A 22 14.75 -38.18 17.14
N PRO A 23 15.29 -37.56 18.22
CA PRO A 23 15.49 -36.12 18.44
C PRO A 23 16.90 -35.74 18.97
N ALA A 24 17.30 -34.49 18.77
CA ALA A 24 18.17 -33.79 19.72
C ALA A 24 17.53 -32.42 19.97
N SER A 25 16.64 -32.39 20.94
CA SER A 25 15.94 -31.18 21.37
C SER A 25 16.92 -30.24 22.06
N LEU A 26 17.46 -29.28 21.31
CA LEU A 26 17.92 -28.03 21.90
C LEU A 26 16.68 -27.29 22.38
N ILE A 27 16.51 -27.19 23.70
CA ILE A 27 15.51 -26.35 24.33
C ILE A 27 15.91 -24.90 24.04
N ALA A 28 15.50 -24.38 22.89
CA ALA A 28 15.45 -22.95 22.66
C ALA A 28 14.36 -22.38 23.57
N ALA A 29 14.70 -21.37 24.35
CA ALA A 29 13.73 -20.64 25.16
C ALA A 29 12.56 -20.18 24.27
N PRO A 30 11.30 -20.28 24.73
CA PRO A 30 10.15 -19.79 23.97
C PRO A 30 10.35 -18.30 23.72
N ASN A 31 10.52 -17.93 22.45
CA ASN A 31 10.63 -16.54 22.02
C ASN A 31 9.29 -15.85 22.33
N PRO A 32 9.21 -14.95 23.32
CA PRO A 32 7.94 -14.42 23.79
C PRO A 32 7.54 -13.22 22.93
N GLN A 33 7.26 -13.43 21.63
CA GLN A 33 6.47 -12.53 20.75
C GLN A 33 6.42 -12.99 19.28
N ALA A 34 6.30 -14.28 19.00
CA ALA A 34 5.66 -14.68 17.74
C ALA A 34 4.15 -14.57 17.95
N ALA A 35 3.59 -13.35 17.87
CA ALA A 35 2.14 -13.17 17.84
C ALA A 35 1.56 -14.12 16.78
N ALA A 36 0.65 -15.00 17.21
CA ALA A 36 0.01 -15.97 16.33
C ALA A 36 -0.54 -15.25 15.09
N ALA A 37 -0.37 -15.87 13.92
CA ALA A 37 -1.00 -15.37 12.71
C ALA A 37 -2.50 -15.17 12.99
N ALA A 38 -2.99 -13.95 12.80
CA ALA A 38 -4.42 -13.70 12.89
C ALA A 38 -5.04 -14.02 11.53
N ASP A 39 -6.21 -14.66 11.54
CA ASP A 39 -7.01 -14.78 10.33
C ASP A 39 -7.43 -13.39 9.86
N LEU A 40 -7.48 -13.19 8.54
CA LEU A 40 -7.99 -11.94 7.98
C LEU A 40 -9.47 -11.79 8.39
N PRO A 41 -9.94 -10.61 8.84
CA PRO A 41 -11.37 -10.35 9.06
C PRO A 41 -12.20 -10.61 7.78
N SER A 42 -13.51 -10.77 7.91
CA SER A 42 -14.40 -10.84 6.75
C SER A 42 -14.34 -9.57 5.90
N ASP A 43 -14.65 -9.67 4.60
CA ASP A 43 -14.64 -8.53 3.70
C ASP A 43 -15.63 -7.43 4.16
N GLN A 44 -16.74 -7.82 4.79
CA GLN A 44 -17.70 -6.89 5.39
C GLN A 44 -17.10 -6.12 6.57
N GLU A 45 -16.29 -6.77 7.42
CA GLU A 45 -15.59 -6.10 8.53
C GLU A 45 -14.52 -5.15 8.00
N LEU A 46 -13.76 -5.54 6.99
CA LEU A 46 -12.77 -4.67 6.34
C LEU A 46 -13.43 -3.45 5.68
N ASP A 47 -14.55 -3.66 4.97
CA ASP A 47 -15.34 -2.58 4.39
C ASP A 47 -15.91 -1.66 5.47
N ALA A 48 -16.34 -2.20 6.62
CA ALA A 48 -16.80 -1.40 7.75
C ALA A 48 -15.67 -0.53 8.34
N LEU A 49 -14.46 -1.07 8.50
CA LEU A 49 -13.29 -0.30 8.95
C LEU A 49 -12.93 0.82 7.97
N LEU A 50 -12.96 0.52 6.66
CA LEU A 50 -12.71 1.47 5.59
C LEU A 50 -13.76 2.60 5.57
N LEU A 51 -15.05 2.25 5.62
CA LEU A 51 -16.16 3.21 5.64
C LEU A 51 -16.15 4.09 6.90
N ALA A 52 -15.81 3.50 8.04
CA ALA A 52 -15.67 4.21 9.32
C ALA A 52 -14.35 4.98 9.45
N LYS A 53 -13.50 4.96 8.43
CA LYS A 53 -12.19 5.65 8.41
C LYS A 53 -11.28 5.24 9.57
N LYS A 54 -11.39 3.99 10.02
CA LYS A 54 -10.56 3.42 11.09
C LYS A 54 -9.22 2.95 10.53
N TRP A 55 -8.40 3.90 10.09
CA TRP A 55 -7.18 3.64 9.32
C TRP A 55 -6.17 2.74 10.05
N ASN A 56 -5.97 2.97 11.34
CA ASN A 56 -5.05 2.17 12.15
C ASN A 56 -5.56 0.73 12.34
N ASP A 57 -6.85 0.56 12.60
CA ASP A 57 -7.47 -0.77 12.75
C ASP A 57 -7.43 -1.53 11.42
N LEU A 58 -7.71 -0.85 10.31
CA LEU A 58 -7.63 -1.43 8.97
C LEU A 58 -6.20 -1.87 8.61
N ALA A 59 -5.20 -1.00 8.82
CA ALA A 59 -3.80 -1.34 8.59
C ALA A 59 -3.34 -2.50 9.49
N THR A 60 -3.79 -2.53 10.75
CA THR A 60 -3.51 -3.62 11.69
C THR A 60 -4.14 -4.93 11.23
N ALA A 61 -5.38 -4.92 10.78
CA ALA A 61 -6.07 -6.10 10.25
C ALA A 61 -5.34 -6.68 9.03
N LEU A 62 -4.87 -5.84 8.12
CA LEU A 62 -4.20 -6.26 6.88
C LEU A 62 -2.75 -6.72 7.08
N SER A 63 -2.04 -6.18 8.08
CA SER A 63 -0.63 -6.49 8.35
C SER A 63 -0.39 -7.81 9.10
N ARG A 64 -1.40 -8.35 9.79
CA ARG A 64 -1.25 -9.56 10.63
C ARG A 64 -1.49 -10.88 9.89
N VAL A 65 -1.85 -10.80 8.62
CA VAL A 65 -2.23 -11.96 7.81
C VAL A 65 -1.01 -12.75 7.37
N LYS A 66 -0.93 -14.04 7.75
CA LYS A 66 0.20 -14.91 7.39
C LYS A 66 -0.19 -16.24 6.73
N SER A 67 -1.45 -16.68 6.81
CA SER A 67 -1.86 -17.93 6.15
C SER A 67 -1.99 -17.72 4.64
N PRO A 68 -1.53 -18.67 3.79
CA PRO A 68 -1.57 -18.51 2.33
C PRO A 68 -2.95 -18.18 1.77
N GLU A 69 -4.00 -18.84 2.29
CA GLU A 69 -5.40 -18.58 1.90
C GLU A 69 -5.82 -17.14 2.25
N SER A 70 -5.55 -16.68 3.47
CA SER A 70 -5.87 -15.32 3.87
C SER A 70 -5.06 -14.27 3.11
N VAL A 71 -3.82 -14.58 2.71
CA VAL A 71 -3.01 -13.70 1.86
C VAL A 71 -3.66 -13.54 0.49
N GLY A 72 -4.09 -14.63 -0.14
CA GLY A 72 -4.82 -14.58 -1.42
C GLY A 72 -6.07 -13.70 -1.32
N ARG A 73 -6.92 -13.96 -0.32
CA ARG A 73 -8.13 -13.15 -0.08
C ARG A 73 -7.81 -11.69 0.20
N LYS A 74 -6.74 -11.40 0.95
CA LYS A 74 -6.29 -10.02 1.21
C LYS A 74 -5.96 -9.30 -0.09
N LEU A 75 -5.19 -9.93 -0.98
CA LEU A 75 -4.82 -9.35 -2.28
C LEU A 75 -6.04 -9.09 -3.15
N ASP A 76 -6.98 -10.04 -3.22
CA ASP A 76 -8.22 -9.89 -3.99
C ASP A 76 -9.07 -8.74 -3.44
N TRP A 77 -9.20 -8.66 -2.11
CA TRP A 77 -9.93 -7.57 -1.47
C TRP A 77 -9.29 -6.21 -1.78
N LEU A 78 -7.97 -6.06 -1.58
CA LEU A 78 -7.22 -4.83 -1.85
C LEU A 78 -7.36 -4.40 -3.32
N GLN A 79 -7.18 -5.34 -4.25
CA GLN A 79 -7.35 -5.09 -5.68
C GLN A 79 -8.76 -4.60 -5.98
N SER A 80 -9.79 -5.29 -5.46
CA SER A 80 -11.19 -4.91 -5.70
C SER A 80 -11.50 -3.50 -5.22
N ARG A 81 -10.90 -3.05 -4.10
CA ARG A 81 -11.08 -1.70 -3.57
C ARG A 81 -10.37 -0.67 -4.44
N LEU A 82 -9.16 -0.95 -4.91
CA LEU A 82 -8.43 -0.07 -5.82
C LEU A 82 -9.16 0.10 -7.16
N ASP A 83 -9.73 -0.98 -7.70
CA ASP A 83 -10.49 -0.96 -8.95
C ASP A 83 -11.74 -0.05 -8.91
N VAL A 84 -12.28 0.20 -7.71
CA VAL A 84 -13.43 1.11 -7.49
C VAL A 84 -13.01 2.46 -6.89
N GLY A 85 -11.74 2.84 -7.00
CA GLY A 85 -11.26 4.15 -6.55
C GLY A 85 -10.88 4.22 -5.06
N GLY A 86 -10.38 3.13 -4.51
CA GLY A 86 -9.78 3.10 -3.17
C GLY A 86 -8.63 4.10 -3.00
N GLY A 87 -8.45 4.56 -1.76
CA GLY A 87 -7.48 5.60 -1.42
C GLY A 87 -6.03 5.12 -1.36
N SER A 88 -5.13 6.06 -1.03
CA SER A 88 -3.68 5.86 -1.04
C SER A 88 -3.22 4.68 -0.18
N LEU A 89 -3.73 4.56 1.05
CA LEU A 89 -3.38 3.48 2.00
C LEU A 89 -3.50 2.08 1.40
N LEU A 90 -4.55 1.83 0.62
CA LEU A 90 -4.77 0.52 0.03
C LEU A 90 -3.71 0.23 -1.04
N GLY A 91 -3.31 1.26 -1.80
CA GLY A 91 -2.22 1.18 -2.78
C GLY A 91 -0.87 0.86 -2.13
N PHE A 92 -0.56 1.51 -1.00
CA PHE A 92 0.64 1.20 -0.21
C PHE A 92 0.71 -0.27 0.20
N ILE A 93 -0.35 -0.75 0.85
CA ILE A 93 -0.39 -2.11 1.39
C ILE A 93 -0.33 -3.12 0.25
N TYR A 94 -1.12 -2.91 -0.81
CA TYR A 94 -1.17 -3.83 -1.93
C TYR A 94 0.17 -3.95 -2.67
N ALA A 95 0.81 -2.83 -2.99
CA ALA A 95 2.12 -2.85 -3.65
C ALA A 95 3.19 -3.53 -2.77
N LYS A 96 3.18 -3.28 -1.46
CA LYS A 96 4.09 -3.96 -0.52
C LYS A 96 3.86 -5.47 -0.49
N ASP A 97 2.62 -5.90 -0.35
CA ASP A 97 2.28 -7.33 -0.28
C ASP A 97 2.65 -8.05 -1.59
N LEU A 98 2.36 -7.44 -2.75
CA LEU A 98 2.77 -7.96 -4.05
C LEU A 98 4.29 -8.13 -4.16
N TRP A 99 5.05 -7.14 -3.67
CA TRP A 99 6.50 -7.20 -3.65
C TRP A 99 7.01 -8.34 -2.77
N ASP A 100 6.53 -8.40 -1.52
CA ASP A 100 7.01 -9.38 -0.54
C ASP A 100 6.75 -10.83 -1.03
N ILE A 101 5.60 -11.06 -1.68
CA ILE A 101 5.26 -12.37 -2.27
C ILE A 101 6.10 -12.64 -3.53
N GLY A 102 6.17 -11.68 -4.45
CA GLY A 102 6.93 -11.84 -5.69
C GLY A 102 8.42 -12.08 -5.47
N ALA A 103 9.01 -11.40 -4.48
CA ALA A 103 10.39 -11.59 -4.06
C ALA A 103 10.66 -13.00 -3.50
N ALA A 104 9.67 -13.61 -2.83
CA ALA A 104 9.78 -14.96 -2.28
C ALA A 104 9.64 -16.07 -3.34
N GLN A 105 8.81 -15.87 -4.38
CA GLN A 105 8.42 -16.94 -5.31
C GLN A 105 9.36 -17.11 -6.53
N LYS A 106 10.24 -16.14 -6.83
CA LYS A 106 11.17 -16.17 -7.98
C LYS A 106 10.52 -16.59 -9.30
N ILE A 107 9.42 -15.93 -9.66
CA ILE A 107 8.67 -16.21 -10.89
C ILE A 107 9.50 -15.79 -12.12
N GLU A 108 9.71 -16.71 -13.07
CA GLU A 108 10.47 -16.45 -14.31
C GLU A 108 9.61 -15.82 -15.41
N ASP A 109 8.30 -16.14 -15.47
CA ASP A 109 7.37 -15.55 -16.45
C ASP A 109 7.07 -14.09 -16.07
N PRO A 110 7.52 -13.09 -16.86
CA PRO A 110 7.31 -11.69 -16.55
C PRO A 110 5.83 -11.31 -16.44
N ASN A 111 4.93 -12.02 -17.13
CA ASN A 111 3.49 -11.73 -17.08
C ASN A 111 2.84 -12.16 -15.76
N LYS A 112 3.53 -13.00 -15.00
CA LYS A 112 3.09 -13.48 -13.68
C LYS A 112 3.93 -12.91 -12.54
N ASP A 113 4.91 -12.06 -12.87
CA ASP A 113 5.83 -11.52 -11.89
C ASP A 113 5.16 -10.41 -11.07
N LEU A 114 4.78 -10.75 -9.85
CA LEU A 114 4.15 -9.83 -8.91
C LEU A 114 5.05 -8.63 -8.56
N ARG A 115 6.37 -8.72 -8.78
CA ARG A 115 7.29 -7.59 -8.60
C ARG A 115 7.05 -6.48 -9.63
N LEU A 116 6.69 -6.84 -10.87
CA LEU A 116 6.29 -5.86 -11.88
C LEU A 116 4.96 -5.22 -11.51
N THR A 117 3.99 -6.02 -11.05
CA THR A 117 2.70 -5.50 -10.55
C THR A 117 2.90 -4.58 -9.34
N ALA A 118 3.81 -4.92 -8.42
CA ALA A 118 4.17 -4.05 -7.29
C ALA A 118 4.73 -2.70 -7.77
N GLY A 119 5.60 -2.72 -8.79
CA GLY A 119 6.10 -1.50 -9.45
C GLY A 119 4.98 -0.66 -10.06
N LEU A 120 4.07 -1.29 -10.81
CA LEU A 120 2.88 -0.66 -11.39
C LEU A 120 2.01 0.01 -10.31
N ILE A 121 1.63 -0.72 -9.26
CA ILE A 121 0.78 -0.18 -8.19
C ILE A 121 1.52 0.92 -7.42
N THR A 122 2.84 0.84 -7.28
CA THR A 122 3.63 1.93 -6.68
C THR A 122 3.54 3.20 -7.51
N LEU A 123 3.69 3.13 -8.85
CA LEU A 123 3.52 4.29 -9.72
C LEU A 123 2.08 4.83 -9.66
N TYR A 124 1.07 3.98 -9.74
CA TYR A 124 -0.33 4.38 -9.61
C TYR A 124 -0.62 5.07 -8.26
N THR A 125 -0.06 4.56 -7.16
CA THR A 125 -0.22 5.15 -5.82
C THR A 125 0.48 6.52 -5.75
N TYR A 126 1.63 6.66 -6.41
CA TYR A 126 2.30 7.96 -6.54
C TYR A 126 1.41 8.96 -7.29
N GLU A 127 0.78 8.55 -8.40
CA GLU A 127 -0.16 9.39 -9.16
C GLU A 127 -1.33 9.86 -8.28
N LEU A 128 -1.94 8.93 -7.55
CA LEU A 128 -3.04 9.23 -6.63
C LEU A 128 -2.61 10.30 -5.61
N ILE A 129 -1.45 10.12 -4.96
CA ILE A 129 -0.95 11.07 -3.96
C ILE A 129 -0.65 12.43 -4.60
N ALA A 130 0.03 12.45 -5.74
CA ALA A 130 0.45 13.68 -6.41
C ALA A 130 -0.74 14.48 -6.97
N ILE A 131 -1.77 13.80 -7.49
CA ILE A 131 -2.95 14.43 -8.09
C ILE A 131 -3.98 14.75 -7.01
N ASP A 132 -4.38 13.78 -6.18
CA ASP A 132 -5.40 14.00 -5.16
C ASP A 132 -4.87 14.77 -3.94
N GLY A 133 -3.54 14.84 -3.77
CA GLY A 133 -2.90 15.67 -2.75
C GLY A 133 -3.17 17.16 -2.94
N ALA A 134 -3.52 17.61 -4.15
CA ALA A 134 -3.97 18.98 -4.40
C ALA A 134 -5.24 19.35 -3.62
N LYS A 135 -6.02 18.36 -3.16
CA LYS A 135 -7.21 18.58 -2.33
C LYS A 135 -6.86 18.96 -0.88
N CYS A 136 -5.64 18.69 -0.43
CA CYS A 136 -5.20 18.95 0.93
C CYS A 136 -4.82 20.42 1.10
N ALA A 137 -5.36 21.08 2.13
CA ALA A 137 -4.96 22.46 2.43
C ALA A 137 -3.56 22.55 3.07
N ASP A 138 -3.11 21.49 3.73
CA ASP A 138 -1.73 21.31 4.17
C ASP A 138 -0.96 20.50 3.11
N HIS A 139 -0.10 21.17 2.35
CA HIS A 139 0.70 20.54 1.29
C HIS A 139 1.87 19.69 1.81
N SER A 140 2.20 19.77 3.10
CA SER A 140 3.23 18.91 3.67
C SER A 140 2.74 17.46 3.85
N ALA A 141 1.43 17.25 4.04
CA ALA A 141 0.82 15.92 4.16
C ALA A 141 1.03 15.04 2.90
N PRO A 142 0.62 15.46 1.69
CA PRO A 142 0.85 14.64 0.49
C PRO A 142 2.34 14.48 0.18
N SER A 143 3.19 15.46 0.48
CA SER A 143 4.64 15.33 0.33
C SER A 143 5.19 14.22 1.24
N HIS A 144 4.78 14.20 2.51
CA HIS A 144 5.13 13.14 3.44
C HIS A 144 4.64 11.76 2.97
N ARG A 145 3.45 11.67 2.37
CA ARG A 145 2.94 10.42 1.78
C ARG A 145 3.78 9.95 0.59
N VAL A 146 4.24 10.87 -0.27
CA VAL A 146 5.19 10.53 -1.33
C VAL A 146 6.47 9.94 -0.73
N ASP A 147 7.04 10.58 0.29
CA ASP A 147 8.27 10.10 0.93
C ASP A 147 8.08 8.70 1.53
N GLN A 148 6.97 8.47 2.23
CA GLN A 148 6.62 7.15 2.75
C GLN A 148 6.51 6.11 1.63
N LEU A 149 5.92 6.46 0.49
CA LEU A 149 5.73 5.53 -0.62
C LEU A 149 7.06 5.15 -1.22
N LEU A 150 7.90 6.15 -1.52
CA LEU A 150 9.20 5.93 -2.12
C LEU A 150 10.14 5.17 -1.18
N MET A 151 10.05 5.40 0.14
CA MET A 151 10.83 4.66 1.13
C MET A 151 10.36 3.21 1.26
N ASN A 152 9.06 2.98 1.47
CA ASN A 152 8.52 1.64 1.73
C ASN A 152 8.53 0.74 0.49
N ASN A 153 8.44 1.33 -0.70
CA ASN A 153 8.38 0.61 -1.97
C ASN A 153 9.64 0.81 -2.83
N ALA A 154 10.73 1.31 -2.24
CA ALA A 154 12.02 1.46 -2.91
C ALA A 154 12.46 0.18 -3.65
N PRO A 155 12.32 -1.04 -3.09
CA PRO A 155 12.70 -2.27 -3.79
C PRO A 155 11.90 -2.51 -5.09
N ALA A 156 10.59 -2.25 -5.08
CA ALA A 156 9.74 -2.39 -6.27
C ALA A 156 10.13 -1.40 -7.37
N LEU A 157 10.43 -0.15 -7.00
CA LEU A 157 10.93 0.85 -7.94
C LEU A 157 12.32 0.49 -8.48
N ALA A 158 13.22 0.01 -7.63
CA ALA A 158 14.56 -0.43 -8.05
C ALA A 158 14.48 -1.59 -9.05
N TYR A 159 13.58 -2.55 -8.80
CA TYR A 159 13.32 -3.64 -9.73
C TYR A 159 12.77 -3.15 -11.06
N LEU A 160 11.82 -2.22 -11.04
CA LEU A 160 11.25 -1.63 -12.25
C LEU A 160 12.30 -0.82 -13.03
N LYS A 161 13.19 -0.08 -12.35
CA LYS A 161 14.30 0.67 -12.98
C LYS A 161 15.26 -0.22 -13.77
N ALA A 162 15.50 -1.43 -13.27
CA ALA A 162 16.38 -2.42 -13.90
C ALA A 162 15.75 -3.09 -15.14
N GLN A 163 14.46 -2.86 -15.42
CA GLN A 163 13.80 -3.43 -16.58
C GLN A 163 14.17 -2.73 -17.90
N PRO A 164 14.00 -3.42 -19.05
CA PRO A 164 14.16 -2.80 -20.36
C PRO A 164 13.29 -1.55 -20.54
N GLN A 165 13.79 -0.54 -21.25
CA GLN A 165 13.13 0.75 -21.42
C GLN A 165 11.70 0.64 -21.97
N GLU A 166 11.47 -0.30 -22.89
CA GLU A 166 10.14 -0.58 -23.45
C GLU A 166 9.15 -1.04 -22.37
N LEU A 167 9.57 -1.97 -21.50
CA LEU A 167 8.74 -2.44 -20.40
C LEU A 167 8.46 -1.32 -19.39
N LYS A 168 9.46 -0.49 -19.08
CA LYS A 168 9.28 0.68 -18.20
C LYS A 168 8.24 1.65 -18.75
N ALA A 169 8.32 1.99 -20.04
CA ALA A 169 7.34 2.85 -20.69
C ALA A 169 5.93 2.24 -20.67
N LYS A 170 5.81 0.93 -20.94
CA LYS A 170 4.53 0.20 -20.87
C LYS A 170 3.92 0.25 -19.48
N ILE A 171 4.71 0.02 -18.43
CA ILE A 171 4.22 0.06 -17.03
C ILE A 171 3.79 1.49 -16.64
N VAL A 172 4.52 2.52 -17.08
CA VAL A 172 4.09 3.92 -16.90
C VAL A 172 2.76 4.20 -17.59
N ASP A 173 2.58 3.76 -18.83
CA ASP A 173 1.32 3.96 -19.56
C ASP A 173 0.15 3.20 -18.91
N LEU A 174 0.41 2.01 -18.34
CA LEU A 174 -0.59 1.26 -17.58
C LEU A 174 -0.98 1.97 -16.28
N ALA A 175 -0.02 2.55 -15.54
CA ALA A 175 -0.30 3.31 -14.32
C ALA A 175 -1.24 4.49 -14.61
N ILE A 176 -0.94 5.26 -15.66
CA ILE A 176 -1.77 6.38 -16.12
C ILE A 176 -3.16 5.91 -16.56
N ALA A 177 -3.25 4.76 -17.24
CA ALA A 177 -4.54 4.19 -17.62
C ALA A 177 -5.38 3.80 -16.40
N MET A 178 -4.74 3.25 -15.35
CA MET A 178 -5.39 2.97 -14.08
C MET A 178 -5.86 4.27 -13.40
N GLU A 179 -5.02 5.31 -13.37
CA GLU A 179 -5.39 6.63 -12.81
C GLU A 179 -6.66 7.16 -13.48
N LYS A 180 -6.69 7.18 -14.81
CA LYS A 180 -7.85 7.66 -15.58
C LYS A 180 -9.12 6.84 -15.31
N LYS A 181 -8.98 5.52 -15.20
CA LYS A 181 -10.10 4.61 -14.92
C LYS A 181 -10.68 4.87 -13.53
N THR A 182 -9.83 5.05 -12.52
CA THR A 182 -10.29 5.13 -11.13
C THR A 182 -10.60 6.55 -10.67
N ALA A 183 -10.00 7.58 -11.28
CA ALA A 183 -10.19 8.99 -10.92
C ALA A 183 -11.64 9.43 -10.68
N PRO A 184 -12.62 9.13 -11.57
CA PRO A 184 -14.00 9.54 -11.35
C PRO A 184 -14.69 8.80 -10.20
N LEU A 185 -14.12 7.69 -9.72
CA LEU A 185 -14.67 6.86 -8.64
C LEU A 185 -14.08 7.22 -7.28
N ARG A 186 -12.91 7.88 -7.25
CA ARG A 186 -12.19 8.20 -6.01
C ARG A 186 -12.97 9.22 -5.18
N LYS A 187 -13.28 8.84 -3.94
CA LYS A 187 -13.85 9.74 -2.93
C LYS A 187 -12.75 10.63 -2.32
N LEU A 188 -13.15 11.59 -1.49
CA LEU A 188 -12.21 12.36 -0.69
C LEU A 188 -11.51 11.44 0.33
N ASP A 189 -10.21 11.26 0.14
CA ASP A 189 -9.31 10.53 1.03
C ASP A 189 -8.76 11.51 2.08
N ASP A 190 -9.33 11.51 3.29
CA ASP A 190 -8.82 12.38 4.37
C ASP A 190 -7.46 11.90 4.89
N LEU A 191 -7.16 10.61 4.81
CA LEU A 191 -5.87 10.08 5.25
C LEU A 191 -4.71 10.61 4.43
N LEU A 192 -4.94 10.89 3.14
CA LEU A 192 -3.99 11.57 2.25
C LEU A 192 -3.58 12.95 2.78
N CYS A 193 -4.49 13.63 3.48
CA CYS A 193 -4.28 14.97 4.03
C CYS A 193 -3.93 14.97 5.52
N ARG A 194 -3.68 13.80 6.11
CA ARG A 194 -3.21 13.61 7.48
C ARG A 194 -1.70 13.49 7.57
N SER A 195 -1.17 13.59 8.79
CA SER A 195 0.25 13.52 9.16
C SER A 195 1.13 14.61 8.53
N GLY A 196 0.53 15.75 8.19
CA GLY A 196 1.25 16.97 7.81
C GLY A 196 1.60 17.86 9.01
N LEU A 197 2.20 19.01 8.73
CA LEU A 197 2.56 20.04 9.69
C LEU A 197 1.35 20.58 10.46
N GLU A 198 0.18 20.72 9.83
CA GLU A 198 -1.03 21.20 10.50
C GLU A 198 -1.48 20.23 11.60
N GLU A 199 -1.46 18.91 11.32
CA GLU A 199 -1.78 17.87 12.29
C GLU A 199 -0.73 17.80 13.41
N MET A 200 0.55 17.91 13.06
CA MET A 200 1.64 17.94 14.02
C MET A 200 1.54 19.15 14.96
N GLN A 201 1.26 20.34 14.44
CA GLN A 201 1.06 21.54 15.24
C GLN A 201 -0.15 21.41 16.17
N ALA A 202 -1.26 20.84 15.68
CA ALA A 202 -2.44 20.58 16.49
C ALA A 202 -2.14 19.61 17.65
N GLY A 203 -1.40 18.53 17.38
CA GLY A 203 -0.98 17.57 18.40
C GLY A 203 -0.06 18.18 19.45
N ILE A 204 0.94 18.97 19.04
CA ILE A 204 1.83 19.70 19.95
C ILE A 204 1.05 20.69 20.81
N ALA A 205 0.16 21.49 20.22
CA ALA A 205 -0.67 22.45 20.95
C ALA A 205 -1.61 21.77 21.96
N ALA A 206 -2.05 20.54 21.67
CA ALA A 206 -2.88 19.74 22.56
C ALA A 206 -2.08 18.91 23.59
N GLY A 207 -0.74 19.04 23.63
CA GLY A 207 0.13 18.28 24.53
C GLY A 207 0.17 16.77 24.23
N LYS A 208 -0.14 16.37 22.99
CA LYS A 208 -0.18 14.98 22.52
C LYS A 208 1.19 14.51 22.03
N THR A 209 2.20 14.72 22.86
CA THR A 209 3.59 14.37 22.56
C THR A 209 4.07 13.25 23.48
N ARG A 210 4.75 12.25 22.92
CA ARG A 210 5.41 11.20 23.71
C ARG A 210 6.86 11.04 23.28
N GLU A 211 7.75 10.91 24.26
CA GLU A 211 9.16 10.60 23.98
C GLU A 211 9.27 9.15 23.48
N VAL A 212 9.96 8.96 22.36
CA VAL A 212 10.21 7.64 21.75
C VAL A 212 11.72 7.40 21.64
N PRO A 213 12.17 6.15 21.55
CA PRO A 213 13.60 5.86 21.40
C PRO A 213 14.21 6.63 20.23
N THR A 214 15.30 7.34 20.49
CA THR A 214 16.01 8.08 19.44
C THR A 214 16.66 7.09 18.46
N PRO A 215 16.42 7.21 17.15
CA PRO A 215 17.02 6.33 16.16
C PRO A 215 18.55 6.30 16.25
N PRO A 216 19.20 5.14 15.97
CA PRO A 216 20.65 5.04 15.96
C PRO A 216 21.30 6.11 15.07
N GLY A 217 22.32 6.78 15.59
CA GLY A 217 23.04 7.83 14.87
C GLY A 217 22.46 9.24 14.99
N GLN A 218 21.37 9.43 15.76
CA GLN A 218 20.83 10.76 16.07
C GLN A 218 21.16 11.18 17.51
N VAL A 219 21.41 12.48 17.70
CA VAL A 219 21.66 13.08 19.03
C VAL A 219 20.41 13.85 19.46
N GLY A 220 19.96 13.62 20.69
CA GLY A 220 18.84 14.35 21.30
C GLY A 220 17.64 13.46 21.63
N LYS A 221 16.52 14.12 21.95
CA LYS A 221 15.23 13.48 22.26
C LYS A 221 14.40 13.38 20.99
N THR A 222 13.85 12.20 20.73
CA THR A 222 12.86 12.02 19.67
C THR A 222 11.47 12.03 20.29
N VAL A 223 10.58 12.82 19.70
CA VAL A 223 9.21 12.96 20.17
C VAL A 223 8.28 12.55 19.05
N GLU A 224 7.37 11.65 19.35
CA GLU A 224 6.23 11.33 18.49
C GLU A 224 5.05 12.20 18.89
N VAL A 225 4.31 12.66 17.89
CA VAL A 225 3.15 13.53 18.06
C VAL A 225 1.92 12.78 17.59
N ASP A 226 0.98 12.55 18.51
CA ASP A 226 -0.32 11.99 18.18
C ASP A 226 -1.29 13.11 17.79
N PRO A 227 -2.18 12.92 16.81
CA PRO A 227 -3.23 13.88 16.53
C PRO A 227 -4.21 14.00 17.69
N PRO A 228 -4.82 15.17 17.90
CA PRO A 228 -6.02 15.31 18.71
C PRO A 228 -7.15 14.39 18.18
N ALA A 229 -8.00 13.88 19.08
CA ALA A 229 -9.04 12.92 18.72
C ALA A 229 -10.09 13.49 17.74
N ASP A 230 -10.26 14.80 17.75
CA ASP A 230 -11.18 15.58 16.91
C ASP A 230 -10.50 16.20 15.68
N PHE A 231 -9.21 15.92 15.45
CA PHE A 231 -8.52 16.46 14.27
C PHE A 231 -9.11 15.93 12.97
N ALA A 232 -9.55 16.87 12.13
CA ALA A 232 -10.00 16.63 10.77
C ALA A 232 -9.17 17.52 9.82
N PRO A 233 -8.52 16.95 8.80
CA PRO A 233 -7.73 17.74 7.87
C PRO A 233 -8.64 18.64 7.03
N ARG A 234 -8.17 19.87 6.79
CA ARG A 234 -8.89 20.81 5.95
C ARG A 234 -8.68 20.47 4.46
N LEU A 235 -9.81 20.39 3.75
CA LEU A 235 -9.82 20.14 2.31
C LEU A 235 -10.13 21.43 1.56
N LEU A 236 -9.45 21.62 0.44
CA LEU A 236 -9.69 22.74 -0.48
C LEU A 236 -10.98 22.50 -1.30
N THR A 237 -11.55 23.58 -1.81
CA THR A 237 -12.71 23.51 -2.69
C THR A 237 -12.30 23.07 -4.10
N PRO A 238 -13.22 22.49 -4.90
CA PRO A 238 -12.93 22.11 -6.28
C PRO A 238 -12.34 23.24 -7.13
N GLN A 239 -12.83 24.48 -6.96
CA GLN A 239 -12.33 25.64 -7.66
C GLN A 239 -10.85 25.91 -7.37
N SER A 240 -10.41 25.59 -6.15
CA SER A 240 -9.01 25.75 -5.75
C SER A 240 -8.14 24.60 -6.24
N TYR A 241 -8.56 23.34 -6.09
CA TYR A 241 -7.66 22.21 -6.37
C TYR A 241 -7.69 21.69 -7.81
N LEU A 242 -8.80 21.85 -8.56
CA LEU A 242 -8.92 21.25 -9.90
C LEU A 242 -7.83 21.73 -10.88
N PRO A 243 -7.45 23.03 -10.93
CA PRO A 243 -6.36 23.46 -11.80
C PRO A 243 -5.04 22.75 -11.51
N ASP A 244 -4.74 22.50 -10.24
CA ASP A 244 -3.51 21.81 -9.82
C ASP A 244 -3.56 20.32 -10.14
N GLN A 245 -4.72 19.68 -10.04
CA GLN A 245 -4.91 18.29 -10.49
C GLN A 245 -4.65 18.14 -11.99
N GLU A 246 -5.20 19.04 -12.81
CA GLU A 246 -4.99 19.02 -14.26
C GLU A 246 -3.53 19.26 -14.61
N LYS A 247 -2.88 20.20 -13.91
CA LYS A 247 -1.44 20.44 -14.06
C LYS A 247 -0.62 19.20 -13.66
N ALA A 248 -0.97 18.51 -12.59
CA ALA A 248 -0.31 17.28 -12.17
C ALA A 248 -0.48 16.17 -13.22
N ARG A 249 -1.70 15.95 -13.73
CA ARG A 249 -1.99 14.99 -14.80
C ARG A 249 -1.21 15.28 -16.08
N ALA A 250 -1.15 16.54 -16.50
CA ALA A 250 -0.46 16.94 -17.72
C ALA A 250 1.04 16.59 -17.69
N ASN A 251 1.66 16.64 -16.51
CA ASN A 251 3.09 16.35 -16.33
C ASN A 251 3.36 14.89 -15.91
N MET A 252 2.32 14.09 -15.64
CA MET A 252 2.47 12.83 -14.91
C MET A 252 3.35 11.83 -15.64
N LYS A 253 3.18 11.67 -16.96
CA LYS A 253 4.02 10.76 -17.75
C LYS A 253 5.51 11.06 -17.62
N ALA A 254 5.89 12.33 -17.69
CA ALA A 254 7.29 12.74 -17.53
C ALA A 254 7.80 12.46 -16.11
N THR A 255 6.98 12.75 -15.10
CA THR A 255 7.30 12.47 -13.69
C THR A 255 7.52 10.98 -13.43
N LEU A 256 6.60 10.12 -13.88
CA LEU A 256 6.71 8.68 -13.68
C LEU A 256 7.90 8.08 -14.44
N LEU A 257 8.16 8.53 -15.67
CA LEU A 257 9.35 8.10 -16.42
C LEU A 257 10.62 8.47 -15.66
N LYS A 258 10.72 9.67 -15.08
CA LYS A 258 11.86 10.08 -14.26
C LYS A 258 12.02 9.20 -13.00
N LEU A 259 10.93 8.75 -12.40
CA LEU A 259 10.97 7.85 -11.23
C LEU A 259 11.53 6.46 -11.56
N VAL A 260 11.44 6.01 -12.82
CA VAL A 260 11.88 4.67 -13.26
C VAL A 260 13.07 4.71 -14.21
N GLN A 261 13.66 5.87 -14.42
CA GLN A 261 14.92 6.02 -15.14
C GLN A 261 16.12 5.63 -14.26
#